data_AF-A0A2E4YY94-F1
#
_entry.id   AF-A0A2E4YY94-F1
#
_cell.length_a   1.000
_cell.length_b   1.000
_cell.length_c   1.000
_cell.angle_alpha   90.00
_cell.angle_beta   90.00
_cell.angle_gamma   90.00
#
_symmetry.space_group_name_H-M   'P 1'
#
loop_
_entity.id
_entity.type
_entity.pdbx_description
1 polymer ?
#
loop_
_entity_poly.entity_id
_entity_poly.type
_entity_poly.pdbx_seq_one_letter_code
_entity_poly.pdbx_strand_id
1 'polypeptide(L)'
;MMARYKTVATPEGQSQVEITGDELAALEAAEAAFEAGRVDRAMDVMRDQRNHKLAETDWWSFSDSPAMTDAQTSYRQALRDLPATAPTPPVDDIEAMKSWPVWPNKP
;
A
#
# COMPACT_ATOMS: atom_id res chain seq x y z
N MET A 1 0.43 -29.48 -4.75
CA MET A 1 0.22 -28.31 -5.62
C MET A 1 -1.13 -28.49 -6.30
N MET A 2 -2.03 -27.50 -6.25
CA MET A 2 -3.34 -27.60 -6.90
C MET A 2 -3.19 -27.17 -8.37
N ALA A 3 -3.73 -27.96 -9.30
CA ALA A 3 -3.75 -27.60 -10.71
C ALA A 3 -4.53 -26.29 -10.93
N ARG A 4 -4.02 -25.44 -11.82
CA ARG A 4 -4.63 -24.14 -12.15
C ARG A 4 -5.29 -24.24 -13.52
N TYR A 5 -6.46 -23.61 -13.67
CA TYR A 5 -7.27 -23.73 -14.90
C TYR A 5 -7.58 -22.36 -15.49
N LYS A 6 -7.65 -22.30 -16.81
CA LYS A 6 -8.15 -21.14 -17.57
C LYS A 6 -9.47 -21.51 -18.26
N THR A 7 -10.36 -20.54 -18.36
CA THR A 7 -11.62 -20.71 -19.11
C THR A 7 -11.36 -20.40 -20.58
N VAL A 8 -11.76 -21.32 -21.46
CA VAL A 8 -11.71 -21.14 -22.91
C VAL A 8 -13.12 -21.27 -23.49
N ALA A 9 -13.42 -20.45 -24.49
CA ALA A 9 -14.67 -20.58 -25.24
C ALA A 9 -14.51 -21.67 -26.30
N THR A 10 -15.42 -22.63 -26.29
CA THR A 10 -15.52 -23.74 -27.25
C THR A 10 -16.88 -23.69 -27.96
N PRO A 11 -17.06 -24.39 -29.09
CA PRO A 11 -18.35 -24.45 -29.77
C PRO A 11 -19.49 -25.01 -28.90
N GLU A 12 -19.19 -25.86 -27.91
CA GLU A 12 -20.18 -26.39 -26.96
C GLU A 12 -20.41 -25.48 -25.73
N GLY A 13 -19.73 -24.34 -25.63
CA GLY A 13 -19.81 -23.40 -24.50
C GLY A 13 -18.47 -23.13 -23.84
N GLN A 14 -18.48 -22.68 -22.58
CA GLN A 14 -17.25 -22.44 -21.82
C GLN A 14 -16.71 -23.76 -21.25
N SER A 15 -15.42 -24.02 -21.44
CA SER A 15 -14.73 -25.17 -20.84
C SER A 15 -13.50 -24.71 -20.05
N GLN A 16 -13.10 -25.51 -19.05
CA GLN A 16 -11.89 -25.28 -18.27
C GLN A 16 -10.76 -26.17 -18.77
N VAL A 17 -9.59 -25.57 -18.99
CA VAL A 17 -8.38 -26.26 -19.44
C VAL A 17 -7.26 -25.96 -18.45
N GLU A 18 -6.48 -26.98 -18.10
CA GLU A 18 -5.34 -26.83 -17.19
C GLU A 18 -4.26 -25.93 -17.81
N ILE A 19 -3.73 -25.00 -17.01
CA ILE A 19 -2.60 -24.14 -17.36
C ILE A 19 -1.32 -24.94 -17.13
N THR A 20 -0.53 -25.12 -18.19
CA THR A 20 0.70 -25.93 -18.14
C THR A 20 1.81 -25.28 -18.98
N GLY A 21 3.03 -25.81 -18.90
CA GLY A 21 4.16 -25.36 -19.71
C GLY A 21 4.49 -23.88 -19.50
N ASP A 22 4.74 -23.17 -20.60
CA ASP A 22 5.15 -21.76 -20.58
C ASP A 22 4.11 -20.83 -19.94
N GLU A 23 2.82 -21.15 -20.05
CA GLU A 23 1.76 -20.34 -19.44
C GLU A 23 1.79 -20.43 -17.91
N LEU A 24 2.08 -21.62 -17.37
CA LEU A 24 2.23 -21.80 -15.93
C LEU A 24 3.48 -21.08 -15.43
N ALA A 25 4.60 -21.20 -16.15
CA ALA A 25 5.84 -20.52 -15.80
C ALA A 25 5.68 -18.99 -15.80
N ALA A 26 4.94 -18.43 -16.77
CA ALA A 26 4.64 -17.00 -16.82
C ALA A 26 3.78 -16.54 -15.63
N LEU A 27 2.80 -17.36 -15.23
CA LEU A 27 1.95 -17.06 -14.07
C LEU A 27 2.75 -17.10 -12.76
N GLU A 28 3.59 -18.11 -12.56
CA GLU A 28 4.45 -18.24 -11.39
C GLU A 28 5.47 -17.08 -11.32
N ALA A 29 6.04 -16.68 -12.46
CA ALA A 29 6.91 -15.52 -12.53
C ALA A 29 6.18 -14.21 -12.17
N ALA A 30 4.94 -14.04 -12.64
CA ALA A 30 4.12 -12.87 -12.30
C ALA A 30 3.77 -12.83 -10.80
N GLU A 31 3.43 -13.97 -10.21
CA GLU A 31 3.17 -14.08 -8.77
C GLU A 31 4.42 -13.82 -7.94
N ALA A 32 5.57 -14.38 -8.34
CA ALA A 32 6.84 -14.11 -7.67
C ALA A 32 7.22 -12.63 -7.75
N ALA A 33 6.99 -11.97 -8.90
CA ALA A 33 7.20 -10.53 -9.05
C ALA A 33 6.23 -9.71 -8.20
N PHE A 34 4.94 -10.10 -8.15
CA PHE A 34 3.97 -9.46 -7.28
C PHE A 34 4.39 -9.58 -5.81
N GLU A 35 4.80 -10.78 -5.40
CA GLU A 35 5.25 -11.08 -4.05
C GLU A 35 6.49 -10.26 -3.66
N ALA A 36 7.49 -10.20 -4.54
CA ALA A 36 8.70 -9.40 -4.34
C ALA A 36 8.39 -7.90 -4.17
N GLY A 37 7.37 -7.38 -4.85
CA GLY A 37 6.95 -5.97 -4.78
C GLY A 37 6.07 -5.60 -3.58
N ARG A 38 5.82 -6.50 -2.62
CA ARG A 38 4.92 -6.24 -1.49
C ARG A 38 5.35 -5.04 -0.63
N VAL A 39 6.65 -4.92 -0.36
CA VAL A 39 7.22 -3.82 0.44
C VAL A 39 7.02 -2.48 -0.24
N ASP A 40 7.31 -2.39 -1.55
CA ASP A 40 7.18 -1.15 -2.30
C ASP A 40 5.73 -0.67 -2.33
N ARG A 41 4.77 -1.58 -2.56
CA ARG A 41 3.34 -1.24 -2.52
C ARG A 41 2.90 -0.74 -1.15
N ALA A 42 3.38 -1.35 -0.06
CA ALA A 42 3.08 -0.89 1.30
C ALA A 42 3.64 0.53 1.56
N MET A 43 4.86 0.80 1.06
CA MET A 43 5.47 2.13 1.14
C MET A 43 4.70 3.19 0.33
N ASP A 44 4.17 2.84 -0.83
CA ASP A 44 3.37 3.75 -1.65
C ASP A 44 2.05 4.13 -0.97
N VAL A 45 1.33 3.14 -0.45
CA VAL A 45 0.10 3.37 0.32
C VAL A 45 0.37 4.28 1.52
N MET A 46 1.51 4.10 2.20
CA MET A 46 1.91 4.93 3.32
C MET A 46 2.19 6.39 2.91
N ARG A 47 2.88 6.61 1.79
CA ARG A 47 3.13 7.95 1.24
C ARG A 47 1.82 8.64 0.86
N ASP A 48 0.87 7.92 0.30
CA ASP A 48 -0.45 8.43 -0.04
C ASP A 48 -1.23 8.84 1.21
N GLN A 49 -1.27 8.00 2.24
CA GLN A 49 -1.90 8.33 3.51
C GLN A 49 -1.25 9.55 4.19
N ARG A 50 0.09 9.66 4.15
CA ARG A 50 0.82 10.83 4.65
C ARG A 50 0.37 12.10 3.91
N ASN A 51 0.32 12.05 2.59
CA ASN A 51 -0.08 13.19 1.76
C ASN A 51 -1.54 13.58 2.04
N HIS A 52 -2.44 12.60 2.23
CA HIS A 52 -3.82 12.84 2.62
C HIS A 52 -3.93 13.58 3.96
N LYS A 53 -3.23 13.11 5.00
CA LYS A 53 -3.20 13.75 6.33
C LYS A 53 -2.61 15.17 6.30
N LEU A 54 -1.62 15.41 5.44
CA LEU A 54 -1.07 16.75 5.21
C LEU A 54 -2.09 17.67 4.51
N ALA A 55 -2.81 17.16 3.51
CA ALA A 55 -3.85 17.89 2.80
C ALA A 55 -5.02 18.26 3.71
N GLU A 56 -5.48 17.34 4.57
CA GLU A 56 -6.54 17.59 5.57
C GLU A 56 -6.21 18.74 6.54
N THR A 57 -4.92 19.02 6.74
CA THR A 57 -4.43 20.04 7.68
C THR A 57 -3.81 21.23 6.96
N ASP A 58 -3.98 21.33 5.64
CA ASP A 58 -3.32 22.38 4.86
C ASP A 58 -3.88 23.78 5.17
N TRP A 59 -5.18 23.85 5.44
CA TRP A 59 -5.87 25.07 5.80
C TRP A 59 -5.30 25.77 7.04
N TRP A 60 -4.65 25.04 7.96
CA TRP A 60 -3.98 25.63 9.13
C TRP A 60 -2.93 26.67 8.77
N SER A 61 -2.38 26.60 7.56
CA SER A 61 -1.33 27.51 7.08
C SER A 61 -1.85 28.67 6.22
N PHE A 62 -3.17 28.81 6.09
CA PHE A 62 -3.76 29.90 5.30
C PHE A 62 -3.66 31.23 6.05
N SER A 63 -3.57 32.34 5.31
CA SER A 63 -3.44 33.68 5.89
C SER A 63 -4.63 34.11 6.76
N ASP A 64 -5.81 33.55 6.49
CA ASP A 64 -7.05 33.81 7.24
C ASP A 64 -7.24 32.81 8.41
N SER A 65 -6.33 31.85 8.58
CA SER A 65 -6.33 30.96 9.74
C SER A 65 -5.51 31.59 10.88
N PRO A 66 -5.89 31.33 12.14
CA PRO A 66 -5.03 31.62 13.28
C PRO A 66 -3.65 31.00 13.07
N ALA A 67 -2.62 31.65 13.63
CA ALA A 67 -1.28 31.09 13.62
C ALA A 67 -1.30 29.65 14.16
N MET A 68 -0.62 28.74 13.47
CA MET A 68 -0.52 27.35 13.87
C MET A 68 0.01 27.21 15.29
N THR A 69 -0.63 26.35 16.08
CA THR A 69 -0.09 26.01 17.41
C THR A 69 1.16 25.15 17.28
N ASP A 70 1.98 25.10 18.33
CA ASP A 70 3.17 24.24 18.37
C ASP A 70 2.82 22.76 18.15
N ALA A 71 1.66 22.32 18.66
CA ALA A 71 1.16 20.97 18.46
C ALA A 71 0.79 20.70 16.98
N GLN A 72 0.15 21.66 16.30
CA GLN A 72 -0.17 21.56 14.88
C GLN A 72 1.09 21.53 14.00
N THR A 73 2.08 22.36 14.35
CA THR A 73 3.39 22.38 13.68
C THR A 73 4.12 21.06 13.85
N SER A 74 4.17 20.55 15.09
CA SER A 74 4.80 19.26 15.42
C SER A 74 4.13 18.08 14.71
N TYR A 75 2.79 18.05 14.65
CA TYR A 75 2.05 17.03 13.91
C TYR A 75 2.40 17.03 12.41
N ARG A 76 2.37 18.21 11.78
CA ARG A 76 2.70 18.37 10.36
C ARG A 76 4.17 18.08 10.05
N GLN A 77 5.08 18.31 11.00
CA GLN A 77 6.48 17.92 10.86
C GLN A 77 6.65 16.40 10.97
N ALA A 78 6.07 15.77 11.99
CA ALA A 78 6.12 14.32 12.17
C ALA A 78 5.57 13.54 10.97
N LEU A 79 4.52 14.07 10.32
CA LEU A 79 4.04 13.51 9.04
C LEU A 79 5.08 13.63 7.92
N ARG A 80 5.80 14.74 7.79
CA ARG A 80 6.82 14.94 6.75
C ARG A 80 8.09 14.12 6.99
N ASP A 81 8.38 13.81 8.23
CA ASP A 81 9.52 12.95 8.61
C ASP A 81 9.33 11.51 8.12
N LEU A 82 8.09 11.11 7.82
CA LEU A 82 7.78 9.84 7.17
C LEU A 82 8.11 9.92 5.65
N PRO A 83 8.84 8.95 5.08
CA PRO A 83 9.12 7.62 5.63
C PRO A 83 10.42 7.43 6.42
N ALA A 84 11.27 8.45 6.57
CA ALA A 84 12.60 8.29 7.15
C ALA A 84 12.60 7.75 8.59
N THR A 85 11.52 7.97 9.34
CA THR A 85 11.35 7.51 10.73
C THR A 85 10.55 6.22 10.86
N ALA A 86 9.98 5.69 9.77
CA ALA A 86 9.19 4.47 9.80
C ALA A 86 10.10 3.23 9.73
N PRO A 87 9.85 2.17 10.52
CA PRO A 87 10.49 0.88 10.29
C PRO A 87 10.04 0.28 8.96
N THR A 88 10.76 -0.72 8.47
CA THR A 88 10.34 -1.51 7.31
C THR A 88 8.91 -2.06 7.51
N PRO A 89 8.03 -2.00 6.51
CA PRO A 89 6.67 -2.51 6.64
C PRO A 89 6.68 -4.01 6.97
N PRO A 90 5.95 -4.47 8.01
CA PRO A 90 5.89 -5.87 8.40
C PRO A 90 4.93 -6.61 7.48
N VAL A 91 5.26 -6.72 6.20
CA VAL A 91 4.35 -7.21 5.16
C VAL A 91 3.83 -8.61 5.46
N ASP A 92 4.59 -9.46 6.15
CA ASP A 92 4.25 -10.85 6.47
C ASP A 92 3.35 -11.01 7.71
N ASP A 93 3.12 -9.92 8.45
CA ASP A 93 2.32 -9.92 9.67
C ASP A 93 1.18 -8.91 9.53
N ILE A 94 -0.02 -9.45 9.30
CA ILE A 94 -1.23 -8.64 9.11
C ILE A 94 -1.57 -7.83 10.37
N GLU A 95 -1.35 -8.38 11.57
CA GLU A 95 -1.66 -7.68 12.81
C GLU A 95 -0.67 -6.56 13.07
N ALA A 96 0.62 -6.79 12.81
CA ALA A 96 1.64 -5.73 12.87
C ALA A 96 1.39 -4.65 11.79
N MET A 97 0.96 -5.04 10.59
CA MET A 97 0.68 -4.12 9.49
C MET A 97 -0.47 -3.16 9.81
N LYS A 98 -1.51 -3.59 10.54
CA LYS A 98 -2.60 -2.69 10.97
C LYS A 98 -2.13 -1.50 11.81
N SER A 99 -1.01 -1.67 12.51
CA SER A 99 -0.41 -0.64 13.37
C SER A 99 0.77 0.08 12.69
N TRP A 100 1.03 -0.20 11.41
CA TRP A 100 2.13 0.37 10.65
C TRP A 100 1.64 1.41 9.61
N PRO A 101 2.36 2.54 9.44
CA PRO A 101 3.35 3.08 10.38
C PRO A 101 2.65 3.62 11.64
N VAL A 102 3.44 3.94 12.67
CA VAL A 102 2.93 4.68 13.83
C VAL A 102 2.69 6.13 13.40
N TRP A 103 1.43 6.51 13.23
CA TRP A 103 1.03 7.86 12.85
C TRP A 103 1.06 8.82 14.06
N PRO A 104 1.47 10.09 13.88
CA PRO A 104 1.30 11.10 14.92
C PRO A 104 -0.20 11.35 15.16
N ASN A 105 -0.56 11.67 16.40
CA ASN A 105 -1.93 12.03 16.74
C ASN A 105 -2.20 13.48 16.31
N LYS A 106 -3.32 13.69 15.62
CA LYS A 106 -3.78 15.02 15.26
C LYS A 106 -4.20 15.76 16.55
N PRO A 107 -3.67 16.98 16.80
CA PRO A 107 -4.07 17.80 17.94
C PRO A 107 -5.49 18.36 17.80
#